data_AF-A0A3P7NVV0-F1
#
_entry.id   AF-A0A3P7NVV0-F1
#
_cell.length_a   1.000
_cell.length_b   1.000
_cell.length_c   1.000
_cell.angle_alpha   90.00
_cell.angle_beta   90.00
_cell.angle_gamma   90.00
#
_symmetry.space_group_name_H-M   'P 1'
#
loop_
_entity.id
_entity.type
_entity.pdbx_description
1 polymer ?
#
loop_
_entity_poly.entity_id
_entity_poly.type
_entity_poly.pdbx_seq_one_letter_code
_entity_poly.pdbx_strand_id
1 'polypeptide(L)'
;MCVLKPVQGRLISRTYLSDLTGQPPPKASPQRNLVWPNYIVSYTVSGLHLADVALTTGTATILFYVFTPFHRPFLTSLRRRAVFQTLPGLSHFGIRASQKLLAKGFFWLGIHVKASAGSCPSCQWSKGKHHNKSLPGNFPSPDARFSHAHLDVVGPLPPSNGFTHLLTCVDRYTRLAEAIPLPNVQTETIVMAFVSRWVTNFGAPSTVTTGRGAQFESDPLNILLKFLGCILIWTTAYHPAANSVVEMFYWQLKAGLRAAEDSGNWSDNLPLIFLGIRSALKSDLDCSVAELQCHQLHIKNPDAVKRKLTRIIALGKNNLQVISDFDWTMSKFYNKGDRTPSCHGIFELSPEMTPETRNQLRYLRQAYRPVEIDPTVPVTVKIPVMLEWCDLAHKVIVSSGIHKDILKTTVNECSIALRDYVGDFMTQLHRENIPLLIFSAGLGNVIELLLERFHLYFENVRVVANIMDFNDEGLLVGFKEPTIFTLNKTISTISNTAYFKKALSKRSSIILLGDSLVDPYMADGIPGESVDSHVNILKIGFLNSKNEALLETYMDIYDIVLTDNATFKIPLEVLNCIVHSESLDV
;
A
#
# COMPACT_ATOMS: atom_id res chain seq x y z
N MET A 1 4.96 2.90 -25.88
CA MET A 1 5.37 4.22 -26.44
C MET A 1 5.03 4.22 -27.93
N CYS A 2 3.79 4.58 -28.30
CA CYS A 2 3.38 4.65 -29.71
C CYS A 2 3.58 6.07 -30.24
N VAL A 3 4.47 6.20 -31.23
CA VAL A 3 4.75 7.46 -31.93
C VAL A 3 3.70 7.65 -33.03
N LEU A 4 2.76 8.57 -32.83
CA LEU A 4 1.86 9.02 -33.89
C LEU A 4 2.62 9.98 -34.83
N LYS A 5 2.77 9.60 -36.11
CA LYS A 5 3.35 10.48 -37.14
C LYS A 5 2.40 11.67 -37.43
N PRO A 6 2.93 12.90 -37.63
CA PRO A 6 2.10 14.06 -37.92
C PRO A 6 1.75 14.16 -39.41
N VAL A 7 0.47 14.42 -39.68
CA VAL A 7 -0.04 14.92 -40.96
C VAL A 7 0.43 16.37 -41.13
N GLN A 8 1.07 16.70 -42.25
CA GLN A 8 1.56 18.05 -42.56
C GLN A 8 0.40 19.06 -42.67
N GLY A 9 0.50 20.18 -41.94
CA GLY A 9 -0.44 21.30 -42.03
C GLY A 9 0.07 22.54 -41.29
N ARG A 10 0.15 23.66 -42.02
CA ARG A 10 0.77 24.96 -41.70
C ARG A 10 0.24 25.69 -40.45
N LEU A 11 1.14 26.47 -39.83
CA LEU A 11 0.96 27.67 -38.99
C LEU A 11 -0.29 27.73 -38.09
N ILE A 12 -0.14 27.37 -36.81
CA ILE A 12 -1.22 27.48 -35.81
C ILE A 12 -0.66 28.01 -34.48
N SER A 13 -0.23 29.28 -34.42
CA SER A 13 0.03 29.95 -33.13
C SER A 13 -1.08 30.94 -32.73
N ARG A 14 -2.01 31.27 -33.65
CA ARG A 14 -3.03 32.33 -33.41
C ARG A 14 -4.40 31.85 -32.90
N THR A 15 -4.69 30.54 -32.90
CA THR A 15 -6.03 30.00 -32.65
C THR A 15 -6.33 29.65 -31.19
N TYR A 16 -5.33 29.62 -30.30
CA TYR A 16 -5.52 29.15 -28.92
C TYR A 16 -6.18 30.18 -27.99
N LEU A 17 -5.92 31.48 -28.20
CA LEU A 17 -6.47 32.56 -27.37
C LEU A 17 -7.94 32.91 -27.70
N SER A 18 -8.34 32.73 -28.96
CA SER A 18 -9.73 32.93 -29.40
C SER A 18 -10.68 31.90 -28.79
N ASP A 19 -10.22 30.66 -28.63
CA ASP A 19 -10.98 29.56 -27.99
C ASP A 19 -11.22 29.79 -26.49
N LEU A 20 -10.41 30.64 -25.84
CA LEU A 20 -10.49 30.93 -24.39
C LEU A 20 -11.42 32.10 -24.05
N THR A 21 -11.56 33.08 -24.95
CA THR A 21 -12.21 34.36 -24.65
C THR A 21 -13.35 34.74 -25.60
N GLY A 22 -13.47 34.07 -26.75
CA GLY A 22 -14.46 34.42 -27.77
C GLY A 22 -14.24 35.80 -28.41
N GLN A 23 -13.11 36.47 -28.16
CA GLN A 23 -12.78 37.81 -28.66
C GLN A 23 -11.43 37.83 -29.41
N PRO A 24 -11.23 38.76 -30.36
CA PRO A 24 -9.92 38.95 -31.00
C PRO A 24 -8.88 39.44 -29.99
N PRO A 25 -7.61 39.05 -30.11
CA PRO A 25 -6.59 39.30 -29.07
C PRO A 25 -6.25 40.80 -28.94
N PRO A 26 -6.12 41.34 -27.71
CA PRO A 26 -5.71 42.72 -27.50
C PRO A 26 -4.20 42.91 -27.77
N LYS A 27 -3.80 44.14 -28.13
CA LYS A 27 -2.40 44.53 -28.37
C LYS A 27 -1.60 44.42 -27.06
N ALA A 28 -0.54 43.62 -27.06
CA ALA A 28 0.29 43.37 -25.88
C ALA A 28 1.09 44.61 -25.43
N SER A 29 1.12 44.88 -24.13
CA SER A 29 2.10 45.74 -23.47
C SER A 29 2.97 44.87 -22.53
N PRO A 30 4.30 45.07 -22.48
CA PRO A 30 5.18 44.20 -21.71
C PRO A 30 5.30 44.70 -20.27
N GLN A 31 4.88 43.88 -19.29
CA GLN A 31 5.37 43.99 -17.92
C GLN A 31 6.38 42.87 -17.65
N ARG A 32 7.62 43.28 -17.33
CA ARG A 32 8.72 42.42 -16.91
C ARG A 32 8.54 42.03 -15.45
N ASN A 33 8.62 40.74 -15.12
CA ASN A 33 9.53 40.17 -14.13
C ASN A 33 9.12 38.73 -13.77
N LEU A 34 9.96 37.76 -14.17
CA LEU A 34 10.37 36.54 -13.46
C LEU A 34 11.18 35.70 -14.46
N VAL A 35 12.48 35.56 -14.19
CA VAL A 35 13.44 34.89 -15.07
C VAL A 35 13.30 33.37 -14.91
N TRP A 36 12.87 32.69 -15.96
CA TRP A 36 12.98 31.24 -16.16
C TRP A 36 13.96 30.97 -17.31
N PRO A 37 14.64 29.81 -17.37
CA PRO A 37 15.53 29.49 -18.47
C PRO A 37 14.76 29.57 -19.79
N ASN A 38 15.43 30.14 -20.79
CA ASN A 38 14.92 30.47 -22.12
C ASN A 38 13.99 29.38 -22.70
N TYR A 39 12.95 29.82 -23.43
CA TYR A 39 11.98 29.05 -24.26
C TYR A 39 10.55 28.86 -23.74
N ILE A 40 10.10 29.53 -22.67
CA ILE A 40 8.69 29.48 -22.26
C ILE A 40 8.05 30.88 -22.32
N VAL A 41 7.07 31.07 -23.22
CA VAL A 41 6.19 32.24 -23.20
C VAL A 41 4.96 31.88 -22.36
N SER A 42 4.76 32.56 -21.23
CA SER A 42 3.66 32.31 -20.30
C SER A 42 2.55 33.34 -20.47
N TYR A 43 1.29 32.89 -20.46
CA TYR A 43 0.10 33.73 -20.49
C TYR A 43 -0.75 33.50 -19.23
N THR A 44 -1.25 34.58 -18.64
CA THR A 44 -2.18 34.52 -17.51
C THR A 44 -3.53 35.05 -17.98
N VAL A 45 -4.54 34.19 -18.05
CA VAL A 45 -5.92 34.59 -18.38
C VAL A 45 -6.82 34.05 -17.28
N SER A 46 -7.48 34.92 -16.53
CA SER A 46 -8.50 34.55 -15.52
C SER A 46 -8.01 33.54 -14.45
N GLY A 47 -6.77 33.69 -13.96
CA GLY A 47 -6.17 32.77 -12.98
C GLY A 47 -5.64 31.45 -13.58
N LEU A 48 -5.68 31.31 -14.91
CA LEU A 48 -5.16 30.18 -15.64
C LEU A 48 -3.72 30.45 -16.11
N HIS A 49 -2.77 29.62 -15.69
CA HIS A 49 -1.36 29.70 -16.10
C HIS A 49 -1.10 28.77 -17.29
N LEU A 50 -0.87 29.35 -18.47
CA LEU A 50 -0.58 28.62 -19.70
C LEU A 50 0.83 28.92 -20.20
N ALA A 51 1.52 27.92 -20.74
CA ALA A 51 2.89 28.03 -21.23
C ALA A 51 3.04 27.34 -22.59
N ASP A 52 3.67 28.00 -23.56
CA ASP A 52 4.10 27.35 -24.80
C ASP A 52 5.33 26.47 -24.55
N VAL A 53 5.23 25.18 -24.87
CA VAL A 53 6.33 24.20 -24.77
C VAL A 53 6.71 23.74 -26.17
N ALA A 54 7.97 23.94 -26.57
CA ALA A 54 8.49 23.51 -27.86
C ALA A 54 8.59 21.98 -27.94
N LEU A 55 8.14 21.39 -29.05
CA LEU A 55 8.30 19.97 -29.31
C LEU A 55 9.75 19.66 -29.69
N THR A 56 10.33 18.62 -29.10
CA THR A 56 11.72 18.19 -29.36
C THR A 56 11.96 17.73 -30.81
N THR A 57 10.89 17.47 -31.57
CA THR A 57 10.94 16.92 -32.92
C THR A 57 10.52 17.90 -34.03
N GLY A 58 10.38 19.20 -33.74
CA GLY A 58 10.07 20.21 -34.76
C GLY A 58 9.95 21.65 -34.24
N THR A 59 9.59 22.60 -35.11
CA THR A 59 9.42 24.03 -34.77
C THR A 59 8.04 24.37 -34.18
N ALA A 60 7.23 23.35 -33.84
CA ALA A 60 5.88 23.54 -33.33
C ALA A 60 5.87 23.57 -31.80
N THR A 61 5.03 24.44 -31.23
CA THR A 61 4.78 24.52 -29.78
C THR A 61 3.44 23.88 -29.42
N ILE A 62 3.36 23.28 -28.23
CA ILE A 62 2.10 22.84 -27.61
C ILE A 62 1.87 23.71 -26.37
N LEU A 63 0.65 24.21 -26.22
CA LEU A 63 0.25 24.97 -25.05
C LEU A 63 -0.03 24.02 -23.88
N PHE A 64 0.57 24.27 -22.71
CA PHE A 64 0.38 23.50 -21.48
C PHE A 64 -0.27 24.37 -20.41
N TYR A 65 -1.13 23.75 -19.59
CA TYR A 65 -1.48 24.30 -18.28
C TYR A 65 -0.39 23.93 -17.28
N VAL A 66 0.17 24.97 -16.65
CA VAL A 66 1.31 24.86 -15.74
C VAL A 66 0.85 25.27 -14.35
N PHE A 67 0.52 24.27 -13.53
CA PHE A 67 0.32 24.45 -12.09
C PHE A 67 1.10 23.34 -11.40
N THR A 68 2.07 23.71 -10.56
CA THR A 68 2.92 22.75 -9.85
C THR A 68 2.06 21.78 -9.03
N PRO A 69 2.30 20.45 -9.09
CA PRO A 69 3.41 19.75 -9.74
C PRO A 69 3.09 19.14 -11.12
N PHE A 70 1.98 19.49 -11.78
CA PHE A 70 1.51 18.78 -12.99
C PHE A 70 1.40 19.66 -14.23
N HIS A 71 2.17 19.33 -15.27
CA HIS A 71 2.12 19.98 -16.58
C HIS A 71 1.16 19.19 -17.47
N ARG A 72 0.02 19.79 -17.87
CA ARG A 72 -0.98 19.12 -18.71
C ARG A 72 -1.15 19.83 -20.06
N PRO A 73 -1.03 19.14 -21.20
CA PRO A 73 -1.25 19.75 -22.51
C PRO A 73 -2.71 20.24 -22.65
N PHE A 74 -2.87 21.45 -23.17
CA PHE A 74 -4.17 22.06 -23.43
C PHE A 74 -4.77 21.50 -24.72
N LEU A 75 -6.01 20.99 -24.64
CA LEU A 75 -6.72 20.43 -25.78
C LEU A 75 -7.76 21.40 -26.36
N THR A 76 -7.53 21.80 -27.62
CA THR A 76 -8.50 22.56 -28.42
C THR A 76 -9.77 21.76 -28.69
N SER A 77 -10.88 22.46 -28.93
CA SER A 77 -12.19 21.86 -29.21
C SER A 77 -12.14 20.80 -30.32
N LEU A 78 -11.37 21.06 -31.38
CA LEU A 78 -11.17 20.17 -32.53
C LEU A 78 -10.44 18.87 -32.19
N ARG A 79 -9.51 18.90 -31.21
CA ARG A 79 -8.66 17.76 -30.85
C ARG A 79 -9.28 16.85 -29.78
N ARG A 80 -10.25 17.36 -29.00
CA ARG A 80 -10.91 16.60 -27.92
C ARG A 80 -11.52 15.29 -28.42
N ARG A 81 -12.19 15.29 -29.57
CA ARG A 81 -12.81 14.07 -30.14
C ARG A 81 -11.76 13.08 -30.60
N ALA A 82 -10.72 13.55 -31.30
CA ALA A 82 -9.63 12.70 -31.74
C ALA A 82 -8.93 12.04 -30.54
N VAL A 83 -8.57 12.80 -29.50
CA VAL A 83 -7.96 12.26 -28.28
C VAL A 83 -8.86 11.25 -27.56
N PHE A 84 -10.16 11.52 -27.49
CA PHE A 84 -11.13 10.59 -26.92
C PHE A 84 -11.19 9.26 -27.70
N GLN A 85 -11.07 9.31 -29.03
CA GLN A 85 -11.10 8.15 -29.92
C GLN A 85 -9.75 7.42 -30.02
N THR A 86 -8.61 8.13 -29.91
CA THR A 86 -7.25 7.56 -29.96
C THR A 86 -6.80 6.93 -28.65
N LEU A 87 -7.67 6.89 -27.62
CA LEU A 87 -7.49 6.14 -26.39
C LEU A 87 -8.37 4.88 -26.45
N PRO A 88 -8.08 3.90 -27.34
CA PRO A 88 -8.86 2.68 -27.44
C PRO A 88 -8.84 1.95 -26.10
N GLY A 89 -10.01 1.43 -25.70
CA GLY A 89 -10.22 0.83 -24.38
C GLY A 89 -10.54 1.85 -23.29
N LEU A 90 -9.65 2.81 -23.01
CA LEU A 90 -9.70 3.68 -21.83
C LEU A 90 -10.87 4.68 -21.77
N SER A 91 -11.38 5.14 -22.92
CA SER A 91 -12.39 6.21 -22.98
C SER A 91 -13.84 5.73 -22.87
N HIS A 92 -14.10 4.41 -22.87
CA HIS A 92 -15.44 3.85 -22.97
C HIS A 92 -16.04 3.33 -21.65
N PHE A 93 -15.34 3.45 -20.51
CA PHE A 93 -15.78 2.95 -19.19
C PHE A 93 -16.72 3.89 -18.39
N GLY A 94 -17.41 4.80 -19.09
CA GLY A 94 -18.41 5.70 -18.50
C GLY A 94 -17.96 7.16 -18.34
N ILE A 95 -18.92 8.09 -18.43
CA ILE A 95 -18.67 9.54 -18.57
C ILE A 95 -17.75 10.09 -17.46
N ARG A 96 -18.01 9.74 -16.19
CA ARG A 96 -17.23 10.24 -15.05
C ARG A 96 -15.79 9.71 -15.05
N ALA A 97 -15.60 8.42 -15.35
CA ALA A 97 -14.30 7.79 -15.40
C ALA A 97 -13.45 8.37 -16.54
N SER A 98 -14.02 8.51 -17.74
CA SER A 98 -13.36 9.12 -18.89
C SER A 98 -13.03 10.60 -18.64
N GLN A 99 -13.90 11.35 -17.96
CA GLN A 99 -13.60 12.73 -17.54
C GLN A 99 -12.42 12.81 -16.58
N LYS A 100 -12.37 11.98 -15.52
CA LYS A 100 -11.29 12.00 -14.53
C LYS A 100 -9.95 11.58 -15.15
N LEU A 101 -9.96 10.57 -16.03
CA LEU A 101 -8.77 10.13 -16.76
C LEU A 101 -8.22 11.22 -17.69
N LEU A 102 -9.11 11.84 -18.49
CA LEU A 102 -8.71 12.94 -19.37
C LEU A 102 -8.27 14.17 -18.57
N ALA A 103 -8.87 14.44 -17.41
CA ALA A 103 -8.45 15.52 -16.53
C ALA A 103 -7.08 15.27 -15.87
N LYS A 104 -6.67 14.01 -15.67
CA LYS A 104 -5.32 13.66 -15.21
C LYS A 104 -4.26 13.93 -16.29
N GLY A 105 -4.54 13.59 -17.55
CA GLY A 105 -3.56 13.68 -18.65
C GLY A 105 -3.61 14.96 -19.49
N PHE A 106 -4.73 15.67 -19.52
CA PHE A 106 -4.98 16.80 -20.43
C PHE A 106 -5.77 17.90 -19.72
N PHE A 107 -5.72 19.13 -20.25
CA PHE A 107 -6.44 20.26 -19.70
C PHE A 107 -7.33 20.96 -20.75
N TRP A 108 -8.59 21.26 -20.40
CA TRP A 108 -9.41 22.28 -21.07
C TRP A 108 -10.52 22.74 -20.10
N LEU A 109 -11.05 23.96 -20.28
CA LEU A 109 -12.10 24.49 -19.41
C LEU A 109 -13.38 23.64 -19.49
N GLY A 110 -13.89 23.21 -18.33
CA GLY A 110 -15.11 22.42 -18.21
C GLY A 110 -15.00 21.05 -18.89
N ILE A 111 -14.07 20.20 -18.42
CA ILE A 111 -13.87 18.83 -18.94
C ILE A 111 -15.18 18.04 -18.87
N HIS A 112 -15.91 18.03 -19.99
CA HIS A 112 -17.17 17.31 -20.18
C HIS A 112 -17.12 16.45 -21.43
N VAL A 113 -17.10 15.12 -21.25
CA VAL A 113 -17.09 14.16 -22.36
C VAL A 113 -18.48 13.66 -22.73
N LYS A 114 -19.55 14.22 -22.13
CA LYS A 114 -20.93 13.79 -22.35
C LYS A 114 -21.34 13.87 -23.82
N ALA A 115 -20.92 14.91 -24.54
CA ALA A 115 -21.18 15.06 -25.97
C ALA A 115 -20.40 14.03 -26.79
N SER A 116 -19.12 13.81 -26.50
CA SER A 116 -18.25 12.85 -27.21
C SER A 116 -18.67 11.40 -27.00
N ALA A 117 -19.01 11.01 -25.76
CA ALA A 117 -19.61 9.71 -25.45
C ALA A 117 -21.06 9.60 -25.98
N GLY A 118 -21.75 10.74 -26.07
CA GLY A 118 -23.08 10.90 -26.67
C GLY A 118 -23.12 10.54 -28.15
N SER A 119 -22.09 10.96 -28.90
CA SER A 119 -21.96 10.72 -30.35
C SER A 119 -21.22 9.44 -30.72
N CYS A 120 -20.70 8.69 -29.74
CA CYS A 120 -19.91 7.48 -29.99
C CYS A 120 -20.83 6.25 -30.15
N PRO A 121 -20.85 5.58 -31.32
CA PRO A 121 -21.70 4.41 -31.55
C PRO A 121 -21.50 3.31 -30.50
N SER A 122 -20.24 2.99 -30.15
CA SER A 122 -19.90 1.98 -29.15
C SER A 122 -20.41 2.33 -27.73
N CYS A 123 -20.36 3.61 -27.34
CA CYS A 123 -20.91 4.07 -26.06
C CYS A 123 -22.45 4.12 -26.04
N GLN A 124 -23.09 4.46 -27.16
CA GLN A 124 -24.55 4.48 -27.24
C GLN A 124 -25.13 3.05 -27.19
N TRP A 125 -24.49 2.12 -27.88
CA TRP A 125 -24.93 0.72 -27.93
C TRP A 125 -24.69 -0.01 -26.59
N SER A 126 -23.70 0.40 -25.80
CA SER A 126 -23.39 -0.20 -24.50
C SER A 126 -24.34 0.22 -23.36
N LYS A 127 -25.25 1.18 -23.58
CA LYS A 127 -26.22 1.62 -22.57
C LYS A 127 -27.40 0.63 -22.45
N GLY A 128 -27.26 -0.38 -21.61
CA GLY A 128 -28.39 -1.19 -21.13
C GLY A 128 -29.25 -0.45 -20.09
N LYS A 129 -30.55 -0.79 -20.00
CA LYS A 129 -31.48 -0.23 -19.01
C LYS A 129 -31.07 -0.65 -17.59
N HIS A 130 -30.91 0.32 -16.69
CA HIS A 130 -30.69 0.08 -15.26
C HIS A 130 -31.93 -0.60 -14.65
N HIS A 131 -31.75 -1.71 -13.93
CA HIS A 131 -32.76 -2.25 -13.02
C HIS A 131 -32.19 -2.52 -11.61
N ASN A 132 -33.00 -2.07 -10.64
CA ASN A 132 -33.05 -2.23 -9.19
C ASN A 132 -31.83 -1.87 -8.30
N LYS A 133 -31.99 -0.76 -7.56
CA LYS A 133 -31.33 -0.52 -6.28
C LYS A 133 -31.91 -1.49 -5.26
N SER A 134 -31.13 -2.49 -4.84
CA SER A 134 -31.46 -3.31 -3.68
C SER A 134 -31.01 -2.63 -2.38
N LEU A 135 -31.72 -2.89 -1.28
CA LEU A 135 -31.36 -2.42 0.06
C LEU A 135 -30.00 -3.00 0.49
N PRO A 136 -29.16 -2.24 1.20
CA PRO A 136 -27.89 -2.74 1.72
C PRO A 136 -28.14 -3.77 2.82
N GLY A 137 -27.84 -5.04 2.55
CA GLY A 137 -27.69 -6.05 3.60
C GLY A 137 -26.36 -5.86 4.32
N ASN A 138 -26.32 -6.08 5.64
CA ASN A 138 -25.07 -6.19 6.38
C ASN A 138 -24.40 -7.53 6.05
N PHE A 139 -23.29 -7.46 5.32
CA PHE A 139 -22.42 -8.61 5.05
C PHE A 139 -21.01 -8.29 5.55
N PRO A 140 -20.23 -9.30 5.97
CA PRO A 140 -18.84 -9.09 6.33
C PRO A 140 -18.12 -8.44 5.14
N SER A 141 -17.46 -7.31 5.43
CA SER A 141 -16.56 -6.65 4.49
C SER A 141 -15.53 -7.67 3.98
N PRO A 142 -15.09 -7.62 2.71
CA PRO A 142 -14.08 -8.55 2.21
C PRO A 142 -12.86 -8.59 3.14
N ASP A 143 -12.43 -9.80 3.54
CA ASP A 143 -11.58 -10.02 4.72
C ASP A 143 -10.08 -9.83 4.48
N ALA A 144 -9.60 -9.97 3.24
CA ALA A 144 -8.22 -9.69 2.82
C ALA A 144 -8.08 -9.69 1.28
N ARG A 145 -6.98 -9.13 0.75
CA ARG A 145 -6.65 -9.23 -0.69
C ARG A 145 -6.45 -10.69 -1.08
N PHE A 146 -7.05 -11.11 -2.20
CA PHE A 146 -6.90 -12.44 -2.79
C PHE A 146 -7.35 -13.62 -1.92
N SER A 147 -7.94 -13.38 -0.73
CA SER A 147 -8.48 -14.45 0.11
C SER A 147 -9.76 -15.05 -0.46
N HIS A 148 -10.48 -14.30 -1.31
CA HIS A 148 -11.74 -14.74 -1.92
C HIS A 148 -11.74 -14.49 -3.43
N ALA A 149 -11.54 -15.56 -4.20
CA ALA A 149 -11.62 -15.53 -5.66
C ALA A 149 -12.98 -16.05 -6.18
N HIS A 150 -13.55 -15.38 -7.17
CA HIS A 150 -14.70 -15.85 -7.94
C HIS A 150 -14.23 -16.39 -9.28
N LEU A 151 -14.55 -17.64 -9.61
CA LEU A 151 -14.23 -18.27 -10.89
C LEU A 151 -15.48 -18.50 -11.72
N ASP A 152 -15.37 -18.29 -13.02
CA ASP A 152 -16.43 -18.55 -13.98
C ASP A 152 -15.88 -18.73 -15.39
N VAL A 153 -16.69 -19.28 -16.29
CA VAL A 153 -16.33 -19.45 -17.70
C VAL A 153 -17.23 -18.60 -18.58
N VAL A 154 -16.62 -17.77 -19.43
CA VAL A 154 -17.33 -16.98 -20.44
C VAL A 154 -17.11 -17.64 -21.81
N GLY A 155 -18.21 -17.98 -22.50
CA GLY A 155 -18.19 -18.50 -23.86
C GLY A 155 -19.48 -19.25 -24.23
N PRO A 156 -19.53 -19.86 -25.43
CA PRO A 156 -18.48 -19.81 -26.45
C PRO A 156 -18.39 -18.43 -27.11
N LEU A 157 -17.16 -17.97 -27.35
CA LEU A 157 -16.81 -16.79 -28.13
C LEU A 157 -16.37 -17.20 -29.55
N PRO A 158 -16.39 -16.29 -30.55
CA PRO A 158 -15.80 -16.56 -31.85
C PRO A 158 -14.35 -17.06 -31.71
N PRO A 159 -13.88 -18.05 -32.48
CA PRO A 159 -12.52 -18.54 -32.34
C PRO A 159 -11.48 -17.43 -32.55
N SER A 160 -10.55 -17.26 -31.60
CA SER A 160 -9.42 -16.32 -31.68
C SER A 160 -8.16 -17.02 -31.19
N ASN A 161 -7.14 -17.16 -32.04
CA ASN A 161 -5.87 -17.83 -31.72
C ASN A 161 -6.03 -19.24 -31.12
N GLY A 162 -7.04 -19.99 -31.56
CA GLY A 162 -7.34 -21.33 -31.04
C GLY A 162 -8.12 -21.34 -29.71
N PHE A 163 -8.49 -20.19 -29.18
CA PHE A 163 -9.30 -20.03 -27.98
C PHE A 163 -10.76 -19.77 -28.33
N THR A 164 -11.66 -20.35 -27.54
CA THR A 164 -13.11 -20.22 -27.70
C THR A 164 -13.80 -19.80 -26.40
N HIS A 165 -13.10 -19.87 -25.27
CA HIS A 165 -13.65 -19.58 -23.95
C HIS A 165 -12.66 -18.71 -23.14
N LEU A 166 -13.15 -18.16 -22.04
CA LEU A 166 -12.36 -17.42 -21.05
C LEU A 166 -12.65 -17.98 -19.67
N LEU A 167 -11.62 -18.32 -18.90
CA LEU A 167 -11.73 -18.47 -17.45
C LEU A 167 -11.56 -17.09 -16.82
N THR A 168 -12.60 -16.59 -16.15
CA THR A 168 -12.53 -15.34 -15.40
C THR A 168 -12.28 -15.61 -13.93
N CYS A 169 -11.30 -14.92 -13.35
CA CYS A 169 -10.97 -14.96 -11.93
C CYS A 169 -11.10 -13.55 -11.36
N VAL A 170 -11.91 -13.34 -10.33
CA VAL A 170 -12.15 -12.00 -9.74
C VAL A 170 -11.93 -12.03 -8.23
N ASP A 171 -11.03 -11.19 -7.73
CA ASP A 171 -10.83 -10.99 -6.30
C ASP A 171 -11.91 -10.07 -5.72
N ARG A 172 -12.60 -10.56 -4.69
CA ARG A 172 -13.70 -9.83 -4.03
C ARG A 172 -13.23 -8.71 -3.11
N TYR A 173 -11.93 -8.57 -2.83
CA TYR A 173 -11.43 -7.41 -2.08
C TYR A 173 -10.98 -6.30 -3.03
N THR A 174 -9.95 -6.58 -3.84
CA THR A 174 -9.28 -5.59 -4.69
C THR A 174 -10.05 -5.25 -5.96
N ARG A 175 -11.07 -6.05 -6.32
CA ARG A 175 -11.73 -6.03 -7.63
C ARG A 175 -10.77 -6.36 -8.77
N LEU A 176 -9.59 -6.91 -8.47
CA LEU A 176 -8.69 -7.40 -9.48
C LEU A 176 -9.36 -8.54 -10.21
N ALA A 177 -9.34 -8.46 -11.54
CA ALA A 177 -9.83 -9.51 -12.38
C ALA A 177 -8.78 -9.95 -13.39
N GLU A 178 -8.85 -11.23 -13.75
CA GLU A 178 -8.14 -11.84 -14.86
C GLU A 178 -9.15 -12.56 -15.76
N ALA A 179 -8.92 -12.54 -17.08
CA ALA A 179 -9.59 -13.43 -18.01
C ALA A 179 -8.53 -14.19 -18.80
N ILE A 180 -8.56 -15.51 -18.69
CA ILE A 180 -7.55 -16.41 -19.22
C ILE A 180 -8.16 -17.14 -20.44
N PRO A 181 -7.61 -16.95 -21.65
CA PRO A 181 -8.07 -17.67 -22.84
C PRO A 181 -7.98 -19.18 -22.69
N LEU A 182 -9.07 -19.87 -23.02
CA LEU A 182 -9.21 -21.31 -22.96
C LEU A 182 -9.61 -21.89 -24.33
N PRO A 183 -8.97 -23.00 -24.77
CA PRO A 183 -9.35 -23.68 -26.01
C PRO A 183 -10.65 -24.48 -25.87
N ASN A 184 -10.97 -24.92 -24.64
CA ASN A 184 -12.15 -25.72 -24.30
C ASN A 184 -12.53 -25.50 -22.83
N VAL A 185 -13.64 -26.10 -22.39
CA VAL A 185 -14.17 -26.00 -21.02
C VAL A 185 -13.91 -27.26 -20.18
N GLN A 186 -12.93 -28.08 -20.56
CA GLN A 186 -12.57 -29.27 -19.79
C GLN A 186 -11.98 -28.86 -18.44
N THR A 187 -12.27 -29.65 -17.41
CA THR A 187 -11.84 -29.34 -16.04
C THR A 187 -10.33 -29.25 -15.92
N GLU A 188 -9.57 -30.15 -16.55
CA GLU A 188 -8.11 -30.17 -16.50
C GLU A 188 -7.52 -28.87 -17.06
N THR A 189 -8.09 -28.37 -18.16
CA THR A 189 -7.72 -27.11 -18.78
C THR A 189 -7.95 -25.94 -17.81
N ILE A 190 -9.10 -25.91 -17.13
CA ILE A 190 -9.45 -24.86 -16.16
C ILE A 190 -8.55 -24.91 -14.93
N VAL A 191 -8.30 -26.10 -14.38
CA VAL A 191 -7.42 -26.33 -13.23
C VAL A 191 -6.01 -25.83 -13.55
N MET A 192 -5.46 -26.22 -14.70
CA MET A 192 -4.13 -25.79 -15.13
C MET A 192 -4.06 -24.28 -15.36
N ALA A 193 -5.10 -23.68 -15.97
CA ALA A 193 -5.18 -22.24 -16.17
C ALA A 193 -5.25 -21.48 -14.84
N PHE A 194 -6.08 -21.94 -13.89
CA PHE A 194 -6.22 -21.33 -12.57
C PHE A 194 -4.91 -21.40 -11.79
N VAL A 195 -4.24 -22.56 -11.76
CA VAL A 195 -2.96 -22.71 -11.07
C VAL A 195 -1.90 -21.82 -11.71
N SER A 196 -1.71 -21.91 -13.02
CA SER A 196 -0.63 -21.23 -13.74
C SER A 196 -0.77 -19.71 -13.82
N ARG A 197 -1.97 -19.16 -13.70
CA ARG A 197 -2.24 -17.73 -13.84
C ARG A 197 -2.68 -17.05 -12.55
N TRP A 198 -3.46 -17.72 -11.72
CA TRP A 198 -3.91 -17.13 -10.47
C TRP A 198 -3.03 -17.54 -9.29
N VAL A 199 -2.93 -18.85 -9.03
CA VAL A 199 -2.25 -19.36 -7.82
C VAL A 199 -0.77 -19.00 -7.80
N THR A 200 -0.08 -19.09 -8.95
CA THR A 200 1.34 -18.70 -9.09
C THR A 200 1.58 -17.20 -8.86
N ASN A 201 0.63 -16.33 -9.22
CA ASN A 201 0.81 -14.89 -9.18
C ASN A 201 0.27 -14.24 -7.88
N PHE A 202 -0.80 -14.80 -7.31
CA PHE A 202 -1.51 -14.21 -6.16
C PHE A 202 -1.60 -15.13 -4.94
N GLY A 203 -1.15 -16.38 -5.06
CA GLY A 203 -1.28 -17.40 -4.02
C GLY A 203 -2.63 -18.13 -4.06
N ALA A 204 -2.74 -19.19 -3.25
CA ALA A 204 -3.98 -19.93 -3.09
C ALA A 204 -5.00 -19.13 -2.26
N PRO A 205 -6.21 -18.88 -2.77
CA PRO A 205 -7.24 -18.18 -2.00
C PRO A 205 -7.76 -19.05 -0.84
N SER A 206 -8.18 -18.45 0.27
CA SER A 206 -8.89 -19.18 1.33
C SER A 206 -10.23 -19.71 0.87
N THR A 207 -10.92 -18.94 0.02
CA THR A 207 -12.27 -19.24 -0.46
C THR A 207 -12.36 -19.05 -1.97
N VAL A 208 -12.93 -20.04 -2.65
CA VAL A 208 -13.26 -19.97 -4.08
C VAL A 208 -14.77 -20.03 -4.24
N THR A 209 -15.34 -19.10 -4.99
CA THR A 209 -16.75 -19.15 -5.38
C THR A 209 -16.89 -19.44 -6.87
N THR A 210 -17.74 -20.40 -7.23
CA THR A 210 -17.99 -20.75 -8.64
C THR A 210 -19.48 -20.92 -8.94
N GLY A 211 -19.82 -20.78 -10.23
CA GLY A 211 -21.11 -21.20 -10.77
C GLY A 211 -21.35 -22.71 -10.66
N ARG A 212 -22.60 -23.16 -10.85
CA ARG A 212 -22.98 -24.59 -10.94
C ARG A 212 -22.72 -25.19 -12.33
N GLY A 213 -21.57 -24.90 -12.92
CA GLY A 213 -21.15 -25.51 -14.18
C GLY A 213 -20.57 -26.90 -13.94
N ALA A 214 -20.85 -27.87 -14.82
CA ALA A 214 -20.36 -29.24 -14.71
C ALA A 214 -18.81 -29.31 -14.60
N GLN A 215 -18.11 -28.40 -15.26
CA GLN A 215 -16.66 -28.25 -15.21
C GLN A 215 -16.12 -27.83 -13.83
N PHE A 216 -16.96 -27.22 -13.00
CA PHE A 216 -16.61 -26.85 -11.63
C PHE A 216 -17.01 -27.94 -10.64
N GLU A 217 -18.09 -28.70 -10.92
CA GLU A 217 -18.59 -29.82 -10.09
C GLU A 217 -17.69 -31.06 -10.11
N SER A 218 -16.87 -31.22 -11.13
CA SER A 218 -15.98 -32.37 -11.31
C SER A 218 -14.91 -32.56 -10.21
N ASP A 219 -14.50 -33.82 -10.00
CA ASP A 219 -13.52 -34.23 -8.99
C ASP A 219 -12.16 -33.51 -9.06
N PRO A 220 -11.54 -33.25 -10.23
CA PRO A 220 -10.19 -32.68 -10.28
C PRO A 220 -10.06 -31.29 -9.64
N LEU A 221 -11.04 -30.40 -9.83
CA LEU A 221 -11.03 -29.08 -9.19
C LEU A 221 -11.25 -29.21 -7.68
N ASN A 222 -12.18 -30.05 -7.25
CA ASN A 222 -12.42 -30.29 -5.82
C ASN A 222 -11.20 -30.87 -5.11
N ILE A 223 -10.48 -31.80 -5.75
CA ILE A 223 -9.23 -32.37 -5.23
C ILE A 223 -8.16 -31.29 -5.12
N LEU A 224 -7.96 -30.46 -6.16
CA LEU A 224 -7.02 -29.36 -6.13
C LEU A 224 -7.34 -28.37 -4.99
N LEU A 225 -8.59 -27.92 -4.89
CA LEU A 225 -8.99 -26.94 -3.88
C LEU A 225 -8.81 -27.47 -2.47
N LYS A 226 -9.12 -28.75 -2.22
CA LYS A 226 -8.82 -29.41 -0.94
C LYS A 226 -7.32 -29.46 -0.66
N PHE A 227 -6.51 -29.81 -1.66
CA PHE A 227 -5.05 -29.84 -1.51
C PHE A 227 -4.46 -28.46 -1.19
N LEU A 228 -5.00 -27.41 -1.80
CA LEU A 228 -4.61 -26.02 -1.54
C LEU A 228 -5.20 -25.43 -0.24
N GLY A 229 -6.04 -26.18 0.48
CA GLY A 229 -6.72 -25.71 1.68
C GLY A 229 -7.83 -24.68 1.41
N CYS A 230 -8.35 -24.62 0.19
CA CYS A 230 -9.40 -23.70 -0.23
C CYS A 230 -10.80 -24.24 0.11
N ILE A 231 -11.68 -23.35 0.59
CA ILE A 231 -13.11 -23.61 0.76
C ILE A 231 -13.85 -23.30 -0.54
N LEU A 232 -14.53 -24.28 -1.13
CA LEU A 232 -15.38 -24.07 -2.31
C LEU A 232 -16.80 -23.68 -1.92
N ILE A 233 -17.32 -22.61 -2.51
CA ILE A 233 -18.69 -22.11 -2.35
C ILE A 233 -19.38 -22.08 -3.71
N TRP A 234 -20.54 -22.74 -3.80
CA TRP A 234 -21.40 -22.68 -4.99
C TRP A 234 -22.28 -21.45 -4.98
N THR A 235 -22.40 -20.75 -6.12
CA THR A 235 -23.47 -19.76 -6.28
C THR A 235 -24.81 -20.52 -6.38
N THR A 236 -25.59 -20.55 -5.30
CA THR A 236 -27.04 -20.73 -5.41
C THR A 236 -27.66 -19.43 -5.94
N ALA A 237 -28.94 -19.43 -6.33
CA ALA A 237 -29.67 -18.20 -6.68
C ALA A 237 -29.83 -17.28 -5.45
N TYR A 238 -28.71 -16.71 -4.99
CA TYR A 238 -28.55 -16.10 -3.68
C TYR A 238 -27.79 -14.76 -3.83
N HIS A 239 -28.48 -13.70 -3.43
CA HIS A 239 -28.03 -12.33 -3.12
C HIS A 239 -27.37 -11.47 -4.23
N PRO A 240 -28.17 -10.60 -4.89
CA PRO A 240 -27.71 -9.63 -5.90
C PRO A 240 -26.58 -8.69 -5.44
N ALA A 241 -26.48 -8.38 -4.14
CA ALA A 241 -25.47 -7.45 -3.62
C ALA A 241 -24.05 -8.03 -3.66
N ALA A 242 -23.88 -9.32 -3.33
CA ALA A 242 -22.57 -9.99 -3.37
C ALA A 242 -22.11 -10.28 -4.80
N ASN A 243 -23.06 -10.51 -5.72
CA ASN A 243 -22.77 -10.73 -7.13
C ASN A 243 -22.57 -9.42 -7.91
N SER A 244 -23.02 -8.28 -7.39
CA SER A 244 -23.00 -6.99 -8.10
C SER A 244 -21.61 -6.57 -8.60
N VAL A 245 -20.56 -6.88 -7.83
CA VAL A 245 -19.16 -6.61 -8.18
C VAL A 245 -18.70 -7.43 -9.38
N VAL A 246 -19.01 -8.73 -9.35
CA VAL A 246 -18.64 -9.68 -10.40
C VAL A 246 -19.47 -9.42 -11.66
N GLU A 247 -20.77 -9.12 -11.50
CA GLU A 247 -21.65 -8.69 -12.58
C GLU A 247 -21.11 -7.42 -13.24
N MET A 248 -20.74 -6.40 -12.46
CA MET A 248 -20.15 -5.17 -12.98
C MET A 248 -18.87 -5.44 -13.77
N PHE A 249 -18.03 -6.36 -13.30
CA PHE A 249 -16.86 -6.81 -14.08
C PHE A 249 -17.26 -7.44 -15.42
N TYR A 250 -18.23 -8.36 -15.45
CA TYR A 250 -18.67 -8.95 -16.72
C TYR A 250 -19.22 -7.92 -17.70
N TRP A 251 -19.95 -6.91 -17.21
CA TRP A 251 -20.41 -5.80 -18.04
C TRP A 251 -19.22 -5.04 -18.66
N GLN A 252 -18.20 -4.75 -17.85
CA GLN A 252 -16.98 -4.07 -18.32
C GLN A 252 -16.19 -4.91 -19.32
N LEU A 253 -16.05 -6.22 -19.07
CA LEU A 253 -15.38 -7.15 -19.98
C LEU A 253 -16.12 -7.24 -21.32
N LYS A 254 -17.44 -7.43 -21.31
CA LYS A 254 -18.27 -7.47 -22.53
C LYS A 254 -18.20 -6.16 -23.31
N ALA A 255 -18.24 -5.02 -22.62
CA ALA A 255 -18.09 -3.71 -23.25
C ALA A 255 -16.71 -3.53 -23.89
N GLY A 256 -15.64 -3.94 -23.21
CA GLY A 256 -14.28 -3.90 -23.72
C GLY A 256 -14.08 -4.79 -24.95
N LEU A 257 -14.55 -6.03 -24.90
CA LEU A 257 -14.47 -6.98 -26.02
C LEU A 257 -15.20 -6.46 -27.26
N ARG A 258 -16.32 -5.76 -27.09
CA ARG A 258 -17.09 -5.16 -28.19
C ARG A 258 -16.48 -3.88 -28.75
N ALA A 259 -15.74 -3.14 -27.92
CA ALA A 259 -15.14 -1.87 -28.30
C ALA A 259 -13.75 -2.03 -28.93
N ALA A 260 -13.17 -3.23 -28.90
CA ALA A 260 -11.90 -3.53 -29.56
C ALA A 260 -12.02 -3.36 -31.08
N GLU A 261 -11.00 -2.77 -31.71
CA GLU A 261 -10.99 -2.49 -33.16
C GLU A 261 -11.07 -3.77 -34.01
N ASP A 262 -10.43 -4.85 -33.55
CA ASP A 262 -10.51 -6.19 -34.15
C ASP A 262 -11.22 -7.17 -33.20
N SER A 263 -12.56 -7.16 -33.23
CA SER A 263 -13.38 -8.05 -32.39
C SER A 263 -13.24 -9.54 -32.73
N GLY A 264 -12.73 -9.88 -33.92
CA GLY A 264 -12.41 -11.25 -34.33
C GLY A 264 -11.19 -11.79 -33.60
N ASN A 265 -10.22 -10.92 -33.30
CA ASN A 265 -9.02 -11.26 -32.54
C ASN A 265 -9.10 -10.79 -31.07
N TRP A 266 -10.16 -11.22 -30.37
CA TRP A 266 -10.41 -10.74 -29.01
C TRP A 266 -9.34 -11.17 -28.00
N SER A 267 -8.65 -12.30 -28.21
CA SER A 267 -7.65 -12.80 -27.25
C SER A 267 -6.45 -11.85 -27.13
N ASP A 268 -5.97 -11.28 -28.24
CA ASP A 268 -4.87 -10.32 -28.27
C ASP A 268 -5.25 -8.93 -27.72
N ASN A 269 -6.54 -8.62 -27.70
CA ASN A 269 -7.08 -7.36 -27.19
C ASN A 269 -7.28 -7.35 -25.67
N LEU A 270 -7.28 -8.52 -25.00
CA LEU A 270 -7.50 -8.63 -23.56
C LEU A 270 -6.55 -7.75 -22.74
N PRO A 271 -5.23 -7.69 -22.98
CA PRO A 271 -4.34 -6.85 -22.17
C PRO A 271 -4.74 -5.37 -22.18
N LEU A 272 -5.14 -4.84 -23.34
CA LEU A 272 -5.59 -3.44 -23.46
C LEU A 272 -6.94 -3.21 -22.78
N ILE A 273 -7.86 -4.17 -22.89
CA ILE A 273 -9.14 -4.12 -22.19
C ILE A 273 -8.91 -4.10 -20.66
N PHE A 274 -8.04 -4.98 -20.15
CA PHE A 274 -7.72 -5.06 -18.73
C PHE A 274 -6.96 -3.84 -18.22
N LEU A 275 -6.06 -3.25 -19.00
CA LEU A 275 -5.44 -1.97 -18.67
C LEU A 275 -6.51 -0.91 -18.41
N GLY A 276 -7.53 -0.86 -19.28
CA GLY A 276 -8.69 -0.01 -19.12
C GLY A 276 -9.50 -0.27 -17.85
N ILE A 277 -9.88 -1.53 -17.62
CA ILE A 277 -10.67 -1.95 -16.45
C ILE A 277 -9.92 -1.68 -15.14
N ARG A 278 -8.60 -1.92 -15.12
CA ARG A 278 -7.73 -1.77 -13.93
C ARG A 278 -7.42 -0.32 -13.62
N SER A 279 -7.31 0.54 -14.64
CA SER A 279 -7.06 1.99 -14.47
C SER A 279 -8.33 2.79 -14.19
N ALA A 280 -9.52 2.20 -14.40
CA ALA A 280 -10.79 2.85 -14.15
C ALA A 280 -11.06 3.00 -12.64
N LEU A 281 -11.47 4.21 -12.24
CA LEU A 281 -11.88 4.51 -10.87
C LEU A 281 -13.08 3.64 -10.47
N LYS A 282 -13.00 2.95 -9.34
CA LYS A 282 -14.12 2.22 -8.75
C LYS A 282 -14.78 3.09 -7.69
N SER A 283 -16.04 3.45 -7.88
CA SER A 283 -16.74 4.40 -6.98
C SER A 283 -16.95 3.87 -5.57
N ASP A 284 -16.97 2.55 -5.38
CA ASP A 284 -17.04 1.89 -4.07
C ASP A 284 -15.69 1.92 -3.32
N LEU A 285 -14.57 2.12 -4.03
CA LEU A 285 -13.22 2.13 -3.46
C LEU A 285 -12.55 3.51 -3.49
N ASP A 286 -13.16 4.47 -4.20
CA ASP A 286 -12.62 5.80 -4.53
C ASP A 286 -11.20 5.82 -5.14
N CYS A 287 -10.75 4.67 -5.66
CA CYS A 287 -9.48 4.51 -6.36
C CYS A 287 -9.62 3.47 -7.48
N SER A 288 -8.63 3.39 -8.36
CA SER A 288 -8.56 2.33 -9.39
C SER A 288 -7.92 1.06 -8.84
N VAL A 289 -8.15 -0.07 -9.51
CA VAL A 289 -7.56 -1.36 -9.11
C VAL A 289 -6.04 -1.32 -9.22
N ALA A 290 -5.51 -0.66 -10.27
CA ALA A 290 -4.07 -0.47 -10.45
C ALA A 290 -3.45 0.35 -9.31
N GLU A 291 -4.15 1.39 -8.86
CA GLU A 291 -3.72 2.19 -7.71
C GLU A 291 -3.75 1.35 -6.42
N LEU A 292 -4.82 0.58 -6.16
CA LEU A 292 -4.90 -0.36 -5.02
C LEU A 292 -3.74 -1.36 -4.96
N GLN A 293 -3.28 -1.85 -6.11
CA GLN A 293 -2.10 -2.72 -6.19
C GLN A 293 -0.80 -1.99 -5.85
N CYS A 294 -0.73 -0.69 -6.10
CA CYS A 294 0.46 0.15 -5.92
C CYS A 294 0.55 0.80 -4.51
N HIS A 295 -0.58 0.97 -3.82
CA HIS A 295 -0.65 1.83 -2.62
C HIS A 295 0.09 1.34 -1.37
N GLN A 296 0.78 0.19 -1.34
CA GLN A 296 1.50 -0.22 -0.14
C GLN A 296 2.87 0.45 0.02
N LEU A 297 3.41 1.11 -1.00
CA LEU A 297 4.75 1.70 -0.97
C LEU A 297 4.69 3.16 -1.41
N HIS A 298 5.09 4.07 -0.52
CA HIS A 298 5.18 5.50 -0.79
C HIS A 298 6.59 5.98 -0.53
N ILE A 299 7.16 6.71 -1.47
CA ILE A 299 8.50 7.27 -1.37
C ILE A 299 8.42 8.73 -1.82
N LYS A 300 8.65 9.67 -0.89
CA LYS A 300 8.60 11.12 -1.20
C LYS A 300 9.73 11.55 -2.13
N ASN A 301 10.94 11.01 -1.91
CA ASN A 301 12.13 11.36 -2.67
C ASN A 301 12.91 10.10 -3.12
N PRO A 302 12.53 9.48 -4.25
CA PRO A 302 13.16 8.26 -4.74
C PRO A 302 14.66 8.38 -4.96
N ASP A 303 15.14 9.53 -5.42
CA ASP A 303 16.57 9.76 -5.63
C ASP A 303 17.36 9.77 -4.32
N ALA A 304 16.78 10.30 -3.24
CA ALA A 304 17.40 10.26 -1.92
C ALA A 304 17.48 8.83 -1.38
N VAL A 305 16.41 8.06 -1.53
CA VAL A 305 16.38 6.63 -1.15
C VAL A 305 17.42 5.85 -1.94
N LYS A 306 17.47 6.03 -3.26
CA LYS A 306 18.46 5.40 -4.13
C LYS A 306 19.89 5.72 -3.69
N ARG A 307 20.20 7.01 -3.44
CA ARG A 307 21.53 7.41 -2.94
C ARG A 307 21.89 6.74 -1.61
N LYS A 308 20.96 6.69 -0.66
CA LYS A 308 21.16 6.02 0.64
C LYS A 308 21.42 4.52 0.45
N LEU A 309 20.57 3.83 -0.32
CA LEU A 309 20.72 2.41 -0.62
C LEU A 309 22.05 2.12 -1.31
N THR A 310 22.43 2.89 -2.33
CA THR A 310 23.72 2.71 -3.01
C THR A 310 24.91 2.84 -2.05
N ARG A 311 24.87 3.80 -1.11
CA ARG A 311 25.92 3.94 -0.08
C ARG A 311 25.94 2.76 0.87
N ILE A 312 24.78 2.31 1.35
CA ILE A 312 24.68 1.17 2.27
C ILE A 312 25.16 -0.13 1.60
N ILE A 313 24.75 -0.36 0.35
CA ILE A 313 25.20 -1.52 -0.46
C ILE A 313 26.71 -1.46 -0.66
N ALA A 314 27.28 -0.31 -1.00
CA ALA A 314 28.72 -0.14 -1.19
C ALA A 314 29.54 -0.40 0.10
N LEU A 315 29.00 -0.05 1.27
CA LEU A 315 29.61 -0.34 2.56
C LEU A 315 29.47 -1.82 2.97
N GLY A 316 28.51 -2.52 2.39
CA GLY A 316 28.28 -3.96 2.58
C GLY A 316 27.70 -4.35 3.94
N LYS A 317 27.30 -5.62 4.04
CA LYS A 317 26.63 -6.21 5.22
C LYS A 317 27.41 -6.08 6.54
N ASN A 318 28.75 -6.05 6.50
CA ASN A 318 29.59 -5.95 7.70
C ASN A 318 29.45 -4.59 8.42
N ASN A 319 29.00 -3.56 7.69
CA ASN A 319 28.73 -2.22 8.22
C ASN A 319 27.24 -1.97 8.53
N LEU A 320 26.37 -2.97 8.29
CA LEU A 320 24.92 -2.84 8.46
C LEU A 320 24.49 -3.25 9.87
N GLN A 321 23.57 -2.51 10.46
CA GLN A 321 22.79 -2.90 11.65
C GLN A 321 21.32 -2.55 11.45
N VAL A 322 20.44 -3.20 12.21
CA VAL A 322 18.99 -2.93 12.17
C VAL A 322 18.51 -2.47 13.53
N ILE A 323 17.71 -1.40 13.54
CA ILE A 323 16.99 -0.92 14.72
C ILE A 323 15.51 -0.97 14.37
N SER A 324 14.72 -1.70 15.14
CA SER A 324 13.29 -1.85 14.89
C SER A 324 12.49 -1.61 16.16
N ASP A 325 11.37 -0.93 16.04
CA ASP A 325 10.29 -1.09 17.01
C ASP A 325 9.65 -2.48 16.88
N PHE A 326 8.88 -2.91 17.88
CA PHE A 326 8.20 -4.20 17.89
C PHE A 326 6.69 -4.11 17.66
N ASP A 327 5.99 -3.36 18.51
CA ASP A 327 4.53 -3.33 18.54
C ASP A 327 3.99 -2.66 17.29
N TRP A 328 3.23 -3.40 16.48
CA TRP A 328 2.67 -2.94 15.20
C TRP A 328 3.68 -2.55 14.12
N THR A 329 4.97 -2.57 14.44
CA THR A 329 6.07 -2.61 13.47
C THR A 329 6.32 -4.06 13.05
N MET A 330 6.96 -4.88 13.90
CA MET A 330 7.19 -6.32 13.62
C MET A 330 5.93 -7.15 13.85
N SER A 331 5.13 -6.83 14.88
CA SER A 331 3.82 -7.45 15.04
C SER A 331 2.79 -6.85 14.07
N LYS A 332 1.81 -7.65 13.67
CA LYS A 332 0.69 -7.18 12.83
C LYS A 332 -0.12 -6.14 13.60
N PHE A 333 -0.71 -5.18 12.91
CA PHE A 333 -1.70 -4.24 13.46
C PHE A 333 -3.13 -4.81 13.44
N TYR A 334 -3.42 -5.66 12.46
CA TYR A 334 -4.63 -6.48 12.39
C TYR A 334 -4.25 -7.91 11.97
N ASN A 335 -4.88 -8.90 12.58
CA ASN A 335 -4.72 -10.30 12.25
C ASN A 335 -6.09 -10.94 12.06
N LYS A 336 -6.36 -11.48 10.87
CA LYS A 336 -7.66 -12.11 10.51
C LYS A 336 -8.88 -11.23 10.81
N GLY A 337 -8.75 -9.90 10.64
CA GLY A 337 -9.81 -8.92 10.88
C GLY A 337 -9.84 -8.35 12.32
N ASP A 338 -9.22 -9.05 13.27
CA ASP A 338 -9.18 -8.61 14.66
C ASP A 338 -7.99 -7.69 14.93
N ARG A 339 -8.22 -6.71 15.80
CA ARG A 339 -7.17 -5.83 16.29
C ARG A 339 -6.23 -6.62 17.19
N THR A 340 -4.95 -6.66 16.84
CA THR A 340 -3.93 -7.25 17.69
C THR A 340 -3.62 -6.31 18.88
N PRO A 341 -3.42 -6.87 20.08
CA PRO A 341 -2.94 -6.09 21.22
C PRO A 341 -1.48 -5.69 21.02
N SER A 342 -1.05 -4.61 21.67
CA SER A 342 0.37 -4.35 21.93
C SER A 342 0.88 -5.28 23.04
N CYS A 343 2.18 -5.26 23.31
CA CYS A 343 2.77 -6.02 24.42
C CYS A 343 2.11 -5.69 25.76
N HIS A 344 1.81 -4.41 26.04
CA HIS A 344 1.03 -4.01 27.23
C HIS A 344 -0.42 -4.50 27.17
N GLY A 345 -1.02 -4.53 25.98
CA GLY A 345 -2.41 -4.88 25.77
C GLY A 345 -2.75 -6.35 26.08
N ILE A 346 -1.76 -7.24 26.18
CA ILE A 346 -2.02 -8.66 26.50
C ILE A 346 -2.71 -8.82 27.86
N PHE A 347 -2.40 -7.95 28.83
CA PHE A 347 -2.99 -8.03 30.17
C PHE A 347 -4.44 -7.57 30.21
N GLU A 348 -4.86 -6.68 29.30
CA GLU A 348 -6.27 -6.30 29.16
C GLU A 348 -7.14 -7.45 28.63
N LEU A 349 -6.51 -8.43 27.97
CA LEU A 349 -7.14 -9.58 27.33
C LEU A 349 -6.90 -10.90 28.08
N SER A 350 -5.94 -10.93 29.00
CA SER A 350 -5.62 -12.13 29.77
C SER A 350 -6.79 -12.52 30.68
N PRO A 351 -7.23 -13.80 30.65
CA PRO A 351 -8.28 -14.29 31.54
C PRO A 351 -7.82 -14.40 32.99
N GLU A 352 -6.51 -14.47 33.22
CA GLU A 352 -5.90 -14.59 34.56
C GLU A 352 -5.85 -13.25 35.31
N MET A 353 -6.08 -12.14 34.60
CA MET A 353 -6.14 -10.80 35.18
C MET A 353 -7.54 -10.51 35.73
N THR A 354 -7.60 -10.02 36.98
CA THR A 354 -8.87 -9.66 37.61
C THR A 354 -9.61 -8.60 36.78
N PRO A 355 -10.95 -8.65 36.73
CA PRO A 355 -11.74 -7.63 36.04
C PRO A 355 -11.39 -6.20 36.50
N GLU A 356 -11.09 -6.02 37.79
CA GLU A 356 -10.71 -4.75 38.40
C GLU A 356 -9.41 -4.21 37.79
N THR A 357 -8.35 -5.02 37.74
CA THR A 357 -7.06 -4.61 37.17
C THR A 357 -7.20 -4.31 35.68
N ARG A 358 -7.96 -5.11 34.93
CA ARG A 358 -8.23 -4.85 33.51
C ARG A 358 -8.96 -3.53 33.30
N ASN A 359 -9.93 -3.20 34.15
CA ASN A 359 -10.67 -1.94 34.08
C ASN A 359 -9.79 -0.74 34.43
N GLN A 360 -8.88 -0.87 35.40
CA GLN A 360 -7.89 0.18 35.72
C GLN A 360 -6.96 0.46 34.54
N LEU A 361 -6.39 -0.58 33.90
CA LEU A 361 -5.52 -0.40 32.73
C LEU A 361 -6.27 0.26 31.56
N ARG A 362 -7.52 -0.16 31.31
CA ARG A 362 -8.37 0.47 30.28
C ARG A 362 -8.66 1.94 30.60
N TYR A 363 -8.92 2.27 31.87
CA TYR A 363 -9.16 3.64 32.30
C TYR A 363 -7.94 4.53 32.07
N LEU A 364 -6.75 4.06 32.49
CA LEU A 364 -5.48 4.77 32.24
C LEU A 364 -5.29 5.01 30.74
N ARG A 365 -5.48 3.99 29.90
CA ARG A 365 -5.38 4.16 28.44
C ARG A 365 -6.37 5.20 27.91
N GLN A 366 -7.63 5.17 28.37
CA GLN A 366 -8.63 6.14 27.93
C GLN A 366 -8.30 7.58 28.33
N ALA A 367 -7.64 7.77 29.48
CA ALA A 367 -7.23 9.09 29.96
C ALA A 367 -5.98 9.63 29.23
N TYR A 368 -4.96 8.79 29.05
CA TYR A 368 -3.65 9.24 28.59
C TYR A 368 -3.44 9.12 27.07
N ARG A 369 -4.05 8.13 26.40
CA ARG A 369 -3.89 7.92 24.95
C ARG A 369 -4.31 9.14 24.10
N PRO A 370 -5.39 9.87 24.40
CA PRO A 370 -5.74 11.07 23.65
C PRO A 370 -4.63 12.12 23.67
N VAL A 371 -3.96 12.31 24.82
CA VAL A 371 -2.85 13.25 24.96
C VAL A 371 -1.62 12.77 24.18
N GLU A 372 -1.34 11.47 24.17
CA GLU A 372 -0.23 10.88 23.41
C GLU A 372 -0.34 11.21 21.91
N ILE A 373 -1.53 11.01 21.33
CA ILE A 373 -1.76 11.13 19.88
C ILE A 373 -2.10 12.54 19.40
N ASP A 374 -2.43 13.47 20.31
CA ASP A 374 -2.84 14.82 19.95
C ASP A 374 -1.65 15.62 19.38
N PRO A 375 -1.64 16.00 18.09
CA PRO A 375 -0.53 16.74 17.49
C PRO A 375 -0.40 18.18 18.01
N THR A 376 -1.42 18.71 18.69
CA THR A 376 -1.44 20.09 19.20
C THR A 376 -0.73 20.23 20.55
N VAL A 377 -0.57 19.14 21.30
CA VAL A 377 0.09 19.14 22.60
C VAL A 377 1.62 19.11 22.41
N PRO A 378 2.38 20.07 22.97
CA PRO A 378 3.84 20.08 22.85
C PRO A 378 4.51 18.85 23.47
N VAL A 379 5.59 18.37 22.83
CA VAL A 379 6.36 17.20 23.30
C VAL A 379 6.88 17.39 24.74
N THR A 380 7.29 18.60 25.10
CA THR A 380 7.76 18.94 26.46
C THR A 380 6.69 18.73 27.54
N VAL A 381 5.41 18.85 27.19
CA VAL A 381 4.27 18.57 28.08
C VAL A 381 3.93 17.08 28.05
N LYS A 382 4.02 16.42 26.88
CA LYS A 382 3.72 14.99 26.76
C LYS A 382 4.69 14.12 27.54
N ILE A 383 5.98 14.44 27.58
CA ILE A 383 7.02 13.62 28.24
C ILE A 383 6.66 13.26 29.70
N PRO A 384 6.40 14.22 30.62
CA PRO A 384 6.07 13.88 32.01
C PRO A 384 4.74 13.12 32.12
N VAL A 385 3.77 13.40 31.24
CA VAL A 385 2.47 12.74 31.21
C VAL A 385 2.57 11.27 30.76
N MET A 386 3.42 10.98 29.76
CA MET A 386 3.68 9.61 29.31
C MET A 386 4.47 8.81 30.35
N LEU A 387 5.41 9.47 31.04
CA LEU A 387 6.13 8.85 32.16
C LEU A 387 5.19 8.48 33.30
N GLU A 388 4.29 9.39 33.68
CA GLU A 388 3.25 9.13 34.69
C GLU A 388 2.34 7.97 34.26
N TRP A 389 1.90 7.94 33.00
CA TRP A 389 1.06 6.84 32.50
C TRP A 389 1.78 5.49 32.60
N CYS A 390 3.03 5.40 32.16
CA CYS A 390 3.82 4.17 32.27
C CYS A 390 4.00 3.75 33.73
N ASP A 391 4.35 4.67 34.63
CA ASP A 391 4.51 4.38 36.06
C ASP A 391 3.21 3.85 36.70
N LEU A 392 2.06 4.49 36.43
CA LEU A 392 0.75 4.04 36.90
C LEU A 392 0.39 2.67 36.33
N ALA A 393 0.59 2.45 35.04
CA ALA A 393 0.32 1.16 34.41
C ALA A 393 1.19 0.05 34.99
N HIS A 394 2.49 0.30 35.18
CA HIS A 394 3.42 -0.65 35.81
C HIS A 394 3.01 -0.99 37.24
N LYS A 395 2.62 0.01 38.06
CA LYS A 395 2.12 -0.22 39.43
C LYS A 395 0.88 -1.11 39.45
N VAL A 396 -0.06 -0.87 38.54
CA VAL A 396 -1.26 -1.70 38.40
C VAL A 396 -0.90 -3.14 38.04
N ILE A 397 0.03 -3.35 37.09
CA ILE A 397 0.50 -4.67 36.69
C ILE A 397 1.23 -5.38 37.85
N VAL A 398 2.12 -4.69 38.58
CA VAL A 398 2.81 -5.27 39.75
C VAL A 398 1.80 -5.67 40.84
N SER A 399 0.81 -4.81 41.11
CA SER A 399 -0.20 -5.07 42.15
C SER A 399 -1.09 -6.28 41.87
N SER A 400 -1.18 -6.73 40.61
CA SER A 400 -1.91 -7.96 40.26
C SER A 400 -1.19 -9.26 40.63
N GLY A 401 0.05 -9.22 41.11
CA GLY A 401 0.75 -10.41 41.61
C GLY A 401 1.06 -11.43 40.52
N ILE A 402 1.39 -10.98 39.31
CA ILE A 402 1.64 -11.85 38.16
C ILE A 402 2.88 -12.72 38.41
N HIS A 403 2.70 -14.04 38.30
CA HIS A 403 3.80 -15.00 38.33
C HIS A 403 4.42 -15.16 36.93
N LYS A 404 5.73 -15.44 36.86
CA LYS A 404 6.46 -15.62 35.60
C LYS A 404 5.87 -16.72 34.70
N ASP A 405 5.38 -17.80 35.30
CA ASP A 405 4.76 -18.91 34.56
C ASP A 405 3.42 -18.51 33.94
N ILE A 406 2.61 -17.74 34.67
CA ILE A 406 1.36 -17.16 34.18
C ILE A 406 1.61 -16.23 33.00
N LEU A 407 2.67 -15.41 33.08
CA LEU A 407 3.08 -14.56 31.96
C LEU A 407 3.40 -15.42 30.73
N LYS A 408 4.14 -16.51 30.89
CA LYS A 408 4.48 -17.42 29.79
C LYS A 408 3.24 -18.05 29.15
N THR A 409 2.29 -18.52 29.96
CA THR A 409 0.99 -19.03 29.46
C THR A 409 0.22 -17.94 28.71
N THR A 410 0.09 -16.76 29.30
CA THR A 410 -0.60 -15.61 28.68
C THR A 410 0.02 -15.24 27.32
N VAL A 411 1.34 -15.23 27.20
CA VAL A 411 2.04 -14.91 25.94
C VAL A 411 1.84 -16.02 24.89
N ASN A 412 1.83 -17.29 25.30
CA ASN A 412 1.58 -18.42 24.40
C ASN A 412 0.16 -18.44 23.85
N GLU A 413 -0.82 -17.96 24.62
CA GLU A 413 -2.23 -17.95 24.24
C GLU A 413 -2.68 -16.63 23.58
N CYS A 414 -1.87 -15.57 23.68
CA CYS A 414 -2.25 -14.28 23.10
C CYS A 414 -2.36 -14.31 21.57
N SER A 415 -3.18 -13.41 21.03
CA SER A 415 -3.47 -13.27 19.60
C SER A 415 -2.43 -12.46 18.81
N ILE A 416 -1.30 -12.07 19.45
CA ILE A 416 -0.22 -11.36 18.77
C ILE A 416 0.35 -12.27 17.68
N ALA A 417 0.41 -11.74 16.46
CA ALA A 417 1.02 -12.40 15.31
C ALA A 417 2.06 -11.46 14.71
N LEU A 418 3.16 -12.04 14.20
CA LEU A 418 4.17 -11.28 13.45
C LEU A 418 3.69 -11.00 12.03
N ARG A 419 4.16 -9.90 11.43
CA ARG A 419 3.93 -9.61 10.01
C ARG A 419 4.54 -10.71 9.15
N ASP A 420 3.92 -10.94 8.00
CA ASP A 420 4.46 -11.90 7.03
C ASP A 420 5.86 -11.44 6.61
N TYR A 421 6.79 -12.38 6.44
CA TYR A 421 8.23 -12.18 6.17
C TYR A 421 9.10 -11.66 7.32
N VAL A 422 8.56 -11.43 8.52
CA VAL A 422 9.41 -11.08 9.70
C VAL A 422 10.35 -12.23 10.05
N GLY A 423 9.85 -13.47 10.01
CA GLY A 423 10.66 -14.66 10.28
C GLY A 423 11.82 -14.82 9.30
N ASP A 424 11.54 -14.64 8.00
CA ASP A 424 12.56 -14.68 6.94
C ASP A 424 13.61 -13.58 7.14
N PHE A 425 13.16 -12.35 7.41
CA PHE A 425 14.02 -11.20 7.67
C PHE A 425 14.96 -11.44 8.85
N MET A 426 14.43 -11.87 10.01
CA MET A 426 15.26 -12.15 11.19
C MET A 426 16.21 -13.33 10.97
N THR A 427 15.75 -14.39 10.30
CA THR A 427 16.59 -15.55 9.96
C THR A 427 17.74 -15.15 9.06
N GLN A 428 17.50 -14.26 8.10
CA GLN A 428 18.57 -13.76 7.23
C GLN A 428 19.57 -12.88 7.98
N LEU A 429 19.10 -11.98 8.85
CA LEU A 429 19.99 -11.20 9.72
C LEU A 429 20.88 -12.11 10.57
N HIS A 430 20.32 -13.20 11.10
CA HIS A 430 21.06 -14.19 11.86
C HIS A 430 22.12 -14.91 11.02
N ARG A 431 21.75 -15.43 9.84
CA ARG A 431 22.68 -16.10 8.91
C ARG A 431 23.86 -15.21 8.53
N GLU A 432 23.61 -13.92 8.37
CA GLU A 432 24.62 -12.93 7.96
C GLU A 432 25.32 -12.25 9.14
N ASN A 433 25.02 -12.65 10.38
CA ASN A 433 25.55 -12.06 11.61
C ASN A 433 25.40 -10.52 11.65
N ILE A 434 24.21 -10.05 11.27
CA ILE A 434 23.82 -8.63 11.30
C ILE A 434 23.07 -8.37 12.63
N PRO A 435 23.54 -7.43 13.46
CA PRO A 435 22.87 -7.09 14.71
C PRO A 435 21.47 -6.54 14.48
N LEU A 436 20.50 -7.05 15.24
CA LEU A 436 19.15 -6.51 15.34
C LEU A 436 18.90 -6.01 16.76
N LEU A 437 18.69 -4.70 16.89
CA LEU A 437 18.18 -4.09 18.11
C LEU A 437 16.66 -3.91 17.97
N ILE A 438 15.90 -4.64 18.78
CA ILE A 438 14.48 -4.38 19.00
C ILE A 438 14.37 -3.37 20.13
N PHE A 439 13.99 -2.13 19.80
CA PHE A 439 13.86 -1.03 20.74
C PHE A 439 12.39 -0.66 20.89
N SER A 440 11.77 -1.06 22.00
CA SER A 440 10.33 -0.95 22.21
C SER A 440 9.99 -0.22 23.51
N ALA A 441 8.91 0.57 23.48
CA ALA A 441 8.26 1.08 24.68
C ALA A 441 7.32 0.05 25.33
N GLY A 442 7.24 -1.16 24.77
CA GLY A 442 6.46 -2.28 25.29
C GLY A 442 7.13 -2.98 26.48
N LEU A 443 6.73 -4.22 26.70
CA LEU A 443 7.20 -5.07 27.80
C LEU A 443 8.25 -6.05 27.26
N GLY A 444 9.50 -5.95 27.73
CA GLY A 444 10.60 -6.72 27.15
C GLY A 444 10.45 -8.23 27.35
N ASN A 445 10.05 -8.69 28.54
CA ASN A 445 9.84 -10.11 28.81
C ASN A 445 8.75 -10.71 27.91
N VAL A 446 7.72 -9.92 27.56
CA VAL A 446 6.68 -10.34 26.60
C VAL A 446 7.28 -10.49 25.21
N ILE A 447 8.09 -9.52 24.76
CA ILE A 447 8.76 -9.57 23.46
C ILE A 447 9.69 -10.79 23.38
N GLU A 448 10.51 -11.01 24.41
CA GLU A 448 11.43 -12.16 24.47
C GLU A 448 10.66 -13.49 24.40
N LEU A 449 9.60 -13.65 25.19
CA LEU A 449 8.74 -14.84 25.15
C LEU A 449 8.03 -15.02 23.80
N LEU A 450 7.62 -13.93 23.13
CA LEU A 450 7.06 -13.99 21.78
C LEU A 450 8.13 -14.45 20.77
N LEU A 451 9.34 -13.93 20.84
CA LEU A 451 10.44 -14.35 19.97
C LEU A 451 10.81 -15.82 20.20
N GLU A 452 10.80 -16.29 21.44
CA GLU A 452 10.96 -17.72 21.76
C GLU A 452 9.83 -18.56 21.16
N ARG A 453 8.57 -18.14 21.34
CA ARG A 453 7.38 -18.79 20.78
C ARG A 453 7.46 -18.94 19.26
N PHE A 454 8.01 -17.94 18.57
CA PHE A 454 8.18 -17.96 17.11
C PHE A 454 9.51 -18.57 16.65
N HIS A 455 10.37 -19.02 17.57
CA HIS A 455 11.71 -19.54 17.28
C HIS A 455 12.63 -18.53 16.56
N LEU A 456 12.53 -17.25 16.94
CA LEU A 456 13.28 -16.13 16.33
C LEU A 456 14.20 -15.40 17.32
N TYR A 457 14.34 -15.90 18.56
CA TYR A 457 15.27 -15.28 19.52
C TYR A 457 16.71 -15.75 19.29
N PHE A 458 17.35 -15.18 18.26
CA PHE A 458 18.73 -15.51 17.89
C PHE A 458 19.77 -14.70 18.68
N GLU A 459 21.03 -15.16 18.69
CA GLU A 459 22.13 -14.51 19.41
C GLU A 459 22.45 -13.08 18.96
N ASN A 460 22.16 -12.76 17.70
CA ASN A 460 22.34 -11.41 17.13
C ASN A 460 21.17 -10.46 17.42
N VAL A 461 20.12 -10.95 18.08
CA VAL A 461 18.93 -10.16 18.45
C VAL A 461 19.09 -9.65 19.88
N ARG A 462 18.84 -8.36 20.06
CA ARG A 462 18.83 -7.72 21.38
C ARG A 462 17.52 -6.99 21.58
N VAL A 463 16.88 -7.22 22.73
CA VAL A 463 15.67 -6.52 23.13
C VAL A 463 16.03 -5.44 24.16
N VAL A 464 15.60 -4.21 23.90
CA VAL A 464 15.64 -3.08 24.82
C VAL A 464 14.23 -2.54 24.97
N ALA A 465 13.65 -2.76 26.15
CA ALA A 465 12.28 -2.41 26.49
C ALA A 465 12.10 -2.39 28.01
N ASN A 466 10.87 -2.19 28.51
CA ASN A 466 10.59 -2.24 29.94
C ASN A 466 10.69 -3.69 30.45
N ILE A 467 11.78 -4.01 31.16
CA ILE A 467 12.03 -5.35 31.70
C ILE A 467 11.34 -5.49 33.06
N MET A 468 10.50 -6.51 33.20
CA MET A 468 9.89 -6.93 34.45
C MET A 468 10.94 -7.55 35.39
N ASP A 469 10.85 -7.19 36.66
CA ASP A 469 11.69 -7.71 37.73
C ASP A 469 10.90 -8.69 38.60
N PHE A 470 11.36 -9.93 38.68
CA PHE A 470 10.72 -11.01 39.41
C PHE A 470 11.59 -11.39 40.61
N ASN A 471 10.97 -11.65 41.76
CA ASN A 471 11.67 -12.18 42.93
C ASN A 471 12.04 -13.66 42.77
N ASP A 472 12.69 -14.23 43.79
CA ASP A 472 13.12 -15.64 43.80
C ASP A 472 11.95 -16.62 43.72
N GLU A 473 10.77 -16.21 44.20
CA GLU A 473 9.51 -16.95 44.09
C GLU A 473 8.81 -16.79 42.73
N GLY A 474 9.38 -16.03 41.78
CA GLY A 474 8.83 -15.84 40.45
C GLY A 474 7.66 -14.86 40.35
N LEU A 475 7.38 -14.07 41.40
CA LEU A 475 6.37 -13.02 41.43
C LEU A 475 6.93 -11.70 40.94
N LEU A 476 6.15 -10.98 40.14
CA LEU A 476 6.48 -9.65 39.64
C LEU A 476 6.51 -8.63 40.80
N VAL A 477 7.67 -8.01 41.02
CA VAL A 477 7.87 -7.01 42.09
C VAL A 477 8.14 -5.61 41.56
N GLY A 478 8.49 -5.47 40.28
CA GLY A 478 8.78 -4.16 39.71
C GLY A 478 9.21 -4.21 38.24
N PHE A 479 9.77 -3.09 37.79
CA PHE A 479 10.35 -2.92 36.46
C PHE A 479 11.76 -2.33 36.59
N LYS A 480 12.68 -2.78 35.71
CA LYS A 480 14.04 -2.29 35.69
C LYS A 480 14.10 -0.91 35.04
N GLU A 481 14.92 -0.03 35.61
CA GLU A 481 15.20 1.30 35.06
C GLU A 481 16.23 1.25 33.92
N PRO A 482 16.19 2.22 32.98
CA PRO A 482 15.21 3.31 32.87
C PRO A 482 13.89 2.85 32.22
N THR A 483 12.78 3.49 32.60
CA THR A 483 11.48 3.32 31.93
C THR A 483 11.56 3.86 30.50
N ILE A 484 11.15 3.03 29.53
CA ILE A 484 11.10 3.38 28.11
C ILE A 484 9.64 3.60 27.71
N PHE A 485 9.33 4.77 27.18
CA PHE A 485 8.03 5.15 26.64
C PHE A 485 8.23 5.84 25.30
N THR A 486 7.13 6.00 24.54
CA THR A 486 7.12 6.45 23.14
C THR A 486 8.10 7.60 22.83
N LEU A 487 8.18 8.63 23.69
CA LEU A 487 8.98 9.85 23.46
C LEU A 487 10.43 9.82 23.95
N ASN A 488 10.86 8.82 24.72
CA ASN A 488 12.27 8.70 25.17
C ASN A 488 13.01 7.52 24.52
N LYS A 489 12.45 6.94 23.46
CA LYS A 489 13.07 5.89 22.63
C LYS A 489 14.21 6.48 21.79
N THR A 490 15.31 6.82 22.44
CA THR A 490 16.54 7.27 21.79
C THR A 490 17.70 6.44 22.31
N ILE A 491 18.72 6.29 21.48
CA ILE A 491 19.94 5.59 21.87
C ILE A 491 20.63 6.27 23.05
N SER A 492 20.50 7.60 23.14
CA SER A 492 21.03 8.37 24.27
C SER A 492 20.53 7.86 25.63
N THR A 493 19.27 7.41 25.70
CA THR A 493 18.63 6.85 26.91
C THR A 493 19.34 5.57 27.40
N ILE A 494 19.97 4.82 26.50
CA ILE A 494 20.61 3.53 26.79
C ILE A 494 22.14 3.54 26.58
N SER A 495 22.71 4.72 26.33
CA SER A 495 24.11 4.95 25.98
C SER A 495 25.10 4.49 27.07
N ASN A 496 24.67 4.42 28.32
CA ASN A 496 25.48 3.95 29.45
C ASN A 496 25.53 2.42 29.59
N THR A 497 24.79 1.66 28.77
CA THR A 497 24.83 0.20 28.81
C THR A 497 26.09 -0.36 28.15
N ALA A 498 26.65 -1.44 28.71
CA ALA A 498 27.87 -2.07 28.20
C ALA A 498 27.77 -2.54 26.73
N TYR A 499 26.55 -2.81 26.26
CA TYR A 499 26.24 -3.17 24.87
C TYR A 499 26.49 -2.00 23.90
N PHE A 500 26.06 -0.79 24.27
CA PHE A 500 26.16 0.39 23.44
C PHE A 500 27.61 0.71 23.05
N LYS A 501 28.52 0.55 24.01
CA LYS A 501 29.95 0.80 23.81
C LYS A 501 30.66 -0.23 22.93
N LYS A 502 30.13 -1.46 22.78
CA LYS A 502 30.83 -2.58 22.13
C LYS A 502 30.29 -3.00 20.77
N ALA A 503 28.97 -2.95 20.55
CA ALA A 503 28.33 -3.59 19.39
C ALA A 503 27.84 -2.63 18.30
N LEU A 504 27.19 -1.52 18.68
CA LEU A 504 26.51 -0.63 17.72
C LEU A 504 27.41 0.49 17.15
N SER A 505 28.48 0.87 17.87
CA SER A 505 29.34 2.01 17.51
C SER A 505 30.26 1.78 16.31
N LYS A 506 30.40 0.53 15.83
CA LYS A 506 31.31 0.19 14.71
C LYS A 506 30.63 0.18 13.34
N ARG A 507 29.30 0.11 13.28
CA ARG A 507 28.54 -0.10 12.04
C ARG A 507 27.90 1.21 11.60
N SER A 508 28.28 1.72 10.43
CA SER A 508 27.86 3.04 9.94
C SER A 508 26.58 3.04 9.10
N SER A 509 26.00 1.88 8.81
CA SER A 509 24.76 1.77 8.02
C SER A 509 23.62 1.20 8.87
N ILE A 510 22.45 1.82 8.82
CA ILE A 510 21.31 1.47 9.67
C ILE A 510 20.04 1.36 8.82
N ILE A 511 19.34 0.23 8.95
CA ILE A 511 17.92 0.14 8.58
C ILE A 511 17.12 0.39 9.86
N LEU A 512 16.30 1.44 9.85
CA LEU A 512 15.42 1.81 10.95
C LEU A 512 13.99 1.50 10.57
N LEU A 513 13.30 0.70 11.38
CA LEU A 513 11.91 0.29 11.18
C LEU A 513 11.05 0.79 12.34
N GLY A 514 9.91 1.43 12.03
CA GLY A 514 8.98 1.91 13.05
C GLY A 514 7.58 2.11 12.50
N ASP A 515 6.59 2.27 13.37
CA ASP A 515 5.20 2.52 12.97
C ASP A 515 4.67 3.86 13.48
N SER A 516 5.41 4.57 14.34
CA SER A 516 5.00 5.83 14.93
C SER A 516 5.79 7.03 14.37
N LEU A 517 5.34 8.24 14.73
CA LEU A 517 6.04 9.49 14.38
C LEU A 517 7.35 9.71 15.13
N VAL A 518 7.63 8.91 16.17
CA VAL A 518 8.76 9.13 17.08
C VAL A 518 9.85 8.06 16.95
N ASP A 519 9.52 6.91 16.35
CA ASP A 519 10.50 5.88 16.04
C ASP A 519 11.66 6.33 15.13
N PRO A 520 11.51 7.32 14.23
CA PRO A 520 12.65 7.86 13.46
C PRO A 520 13.81 8.39 14.29
N TYR A 521 13.59 8.64 15.59
CA TYR A 521 14.58 9.13 16.57
C TYR A 521 15.22 8.00 17.39
N MET A 522 14.86 6.73 17.17
CA MET A 522 15.52 5.59 17.83
C MET A 522 17.02 5.52 17.56
N ALA A 523 17.49 6.12 16.48
CA ALA A 523 18.91 6.20 16.14
C ALA A 523 19.65 7.40 16.79
N ASP A 524 18.95 8.30 17.49
CA ASP A 524 19.54 9.53 18.01
C ASP A 524 20.48 9.25 19.19
N GLY A 525 21.69 9.82 19.13
CA GLY A 525 22.75 9.62 20.13
C GLY A 525 23.80 8.57 19.77
N ILE A 526 23.82 8.04 18.55
CA ILE A 526 24.94 7.23 18.06
C ILE A 526 26.19 8.13 17.96
N PRO A 527 27.32 7.77 18.61
CA PRO A 527 28.53 8.60 18.61
C PRO A 527 29.03 8.86 17.19
N GLY A 528 29.04 10.13 16.78
CA GLY A 528 29.38 10.54 15.42
C GLY A 528 28.94 11.96 15.03
N GLU A 529 28.09 12.62 15.83
CA GLU A 529 27.57 13.96 15.48
C GLU A 529 28.61 15.10 15.54
N SER A 530 29.87 14.82 15.85
CA SER A 530 30.95 15.80 15.74
C SER A 530 31.51 15.81 14.31
N VAL A 531 30.91 16.66 13.46
CA VAL A 531 31.48 17.33 12.27
C VAL A 531 32.04 16.46 11.13
N ASP A 532 32.11 15.12 11.22
CA ASP A 532 32.59 14.29 10.08
C ASP A 532 32.04 12.84 9.94
N SER A 533 30.98 12.40 10.64
CA SER A 533 30.58 10.97 10.58
C SER A 533 29.49 10.61 9.56
N HIS A 534 29.84 9.65 8.69
CA HIS A 534 29.07 9.09 7.59
C HIS A 534 28.04 8.03 8.03
N VAL A 535 27.10 8.34 8.94
CA VAL A 535 26.04 7.38 9.29
C VAL A 535 24.93 7.39 8.23
N ASN A 536 24.72 6.27 7.54
CA ASN A 536 23.68 6.12 6.52
C ASN A 536 22.46 5.44 7.13
N ILE A 537 21.39 6.20 7.37
CA ILE A 537 20.14 5.68 7.95
C ILE A 537 19.06 5.66 6.88
N LEU A 538 18.56 4.46 6.59
CA LEU A 538 17.36 4.24 5.79
C LEU A 538 16.16 4.00 6.72
N LYS A 539 15.17 4.87 6.70
CA LYS A 539 14.00 4.83 7.58
C LYS A 539 12.79 4.26 6.84
N ILE A 540 12.23 3.16 7.32
CA ILE A 540 11.02 2.53 6.77
C ILE A 540 9.90 2.60 7.82
N GLY A 541 8.81 3.27 7.48
CA GLY A 541 7.68 3.52 8.37
C GLY A 541 6.46 2.68 8.00
N PHE A 542 5.80 2.06 8.98
CA PHE A 542 4.53 1.35 8.80
C PHE A 542 3.36 2.25 9.21
N LEU A 543 2.72 2.89 8.23
CA LEU A 543 1.49 3.63 8.47
C LEU A 543 0.30 2.67 8.52
N ASN A 544 -0.01 2.26 9.73
CA ASN A 544 -1.02 1.25 10.01
C ASN A 544 -2.47 1.78 9.95
N SER A 545 -2.66 3.09 10.15
CA SER A 545 -3.96 3.74 10.13
C SER A 545 -4.30 4.29 8.74
N LYS A 546 -5.57 4.23 8.35
CA LYS A 546 -6.07 4.82 7.09
C LYS A 546 -6.32 6.32 7.28
N ASN A 547 -5.25 7.10 7.42
CA ASN A 547 -5.34 8.55 7.60
C ASN A 547 -4.42 9.26 6.58
N GLU A 548 -5.02 9.88 5.58
CA GLU A 548 -4.30 10.59 4.51
C GLU A 548 -3.47 11.77 5.05
N ALA A 549 -3.93 12.46 6.10
CA ALA A 549 -3.17 13.56 6.71
C ALA A 549 -1.91 13.05 7.42
N LEU A 550 -1.97 11.85 8.01
CA LEU A 550 -0.79 11.21 8.59
C LEU A 550 0.19 10.71 7.53
N LEU A 551 -0.29 10.31 6.33
CA LEU A 551 0.58 9.85 5.25
C LEU A 551 1.59 10.92 4.83
N GLU A 552 1.14 12.17 4.67
CA GLU A 552 2.03 13.28 4.31
C GLU A 552 3.11 13.50 5.39
N THR A 553 2.70 13.47 6.66
CA THR A 553 3.64 13.59 7.79
C THR A 553 4.64 12.43 7.85
N TYR A 554 4.19 11.18 7.58
CA TYR A 554 5.07 10.01 7.54
C TYR A 554 6.06 10.12 6.38
N MET A 555 5.62 10.59 5.21
CA MET A 555 6.46 10.80 4.03
C MET A 555 7.53 11.89 4.24
N ASP A 556 7.37 12.76 5.24
CA ASP A 556 8.35 13.78 5.60
C ASP A 556 9.46 13.24 6.49
N ILE A 557 9.15 12.25 7.35
CA ILE A 557 10.07 11.75 8.38
C ILE A 557 10.67 10.38 8.05
N TYR A 558 10.01 9.58 7.22
CA TYR A 558 10.47 8.29 6.73
C TYR A 558 10.88 8.38 5.25
N ASP A 559 11.91 7.61 4.89
CA ASP A 559 12.36 7.50 3.50
C ASP A 559 11.39 6.68 2.66
N ILE A 560 10.86 5.61 3.27
CA ILE A 560 9.91 4.67 2.68
C ILE A 560 8.73 4.53 3.65
N VAL A 561 7.51 4.72 3.17
CA VAL A 561 6.29 4.53 3.96
C VAL A 561 5.48 3.38 3.40
N LEU A 562 5.14 2.43 4.27
CA LEU A 562 4.35 1.26 3.96
C LEU A 562 2.96 1.36 4.60
N THR A 563 1.89 1.23 3.82
CA THR A 563 0.51 1.40 4.32
C THR A 563 -0.31 0.10 4.25
N ASP A 564 -1.57 0.14 4.70
CA ASP A 564 -2.55 -0.94 4.51
C ASP A 564 -2.10 -2.31 5.05
N ASN A 565 -1.54 -2.32 6.27
CA ASN A 565 -1.05 -3.53 6.93
C ASN A 565 0.00 -4.29 6.08
N ALA A 566 0.88 -3.54 5.42
CA ALA A 566 1.97 -4.06 4.60
C ALA A 566 2.79 -5.15 5.33
N THR A 567 3.34 -6.07 4.53
CA THR A 567 4.21 -7.14 5.01
C THR A 567 5.66 -6.67 5.17
N PHE A 568 6.53 -7.52 5.72
CA PHE A 568 7.97 -7.27 5.78
C PHE A 568 8.71 -7.56 4.46
N LYS A 569 7.99 -7.76 3.35
CA LYS A 569 8.61 -8.04 2.04
C LYS A 569 9.57 -6.94 1.62
N ILE A 570 9.19 -5.66 1.68
CA ILE A 570 10.07 -4.55 1.29
C ILE A 570 11.34 -4.48 2.16
N PRO A 571 11.25 -4.50 3.51
CA PRO A 571 12.44 -4.64 4.36
C PRO A 571 13.34 -5.84 4.02
N LEU A 572 12.75 -7.00 3.73
CA LEU A 572 13.47 -8.21 3.33
C LEU A 572 14.20 -8.04 1.99
N GLU A 573 13.55 -7.48 0.97
CA GLU A 573 14.19 -7.22 -0.32
C GLU A 573 15.35 -6.22 -0.19
N VAL A 574 15.16 -5.15 0.61
CA VAL A 574 16.23 -4.20 0.90
C VAL A 574 17.43 -4.90 1.55
N LEU A 575 17.18 -5.76 2.53
CA LEU A 575 18.23 -6.55 3.18
C LEU A 575 18.94 -7.48 2.19
N ASN A 576 18.18 -8.22 1.37
CA ASN A 576 18.72 -9.10 0.34
C ASN A 576 19.66 -8.36 -0.61
N CYS A 577 19.28 -7.17 -1.07
CA CYS A 577 20.11 -6.38 -1.98
C CYS A 577 21.44 -5.97 -1.34
N ILE A 578 21.43 -5.59 -0.05
CA ILE A 578 22.65 -5.21 0.67
C ILE A 578 23.56 -6.42 0.92
N VAL A 579 22.98 -7.59 1.20
CA VAL A 579 23.74 -8.82 1.45
C VAL A 579 24.37 -9.38 0.18
N HIS A 580 23.62 -9.39 -0.93
CA HIS A 580 24.06 -10.00 -2.19
C HIS A 580 24.78 -9.02 -3.14
N SER A 581 24.85 -7.73 -2.79
CA SER A 581 25.44 -6.67 -3.63
C SER A 581 24.80 -6.56 -5.02
N GLU A 582 23.53 -6.94 -5.16
CA GLU A 582 22.77 -6.84 -6.40
C GLU A 582 22.20 -5.42 -6.57
N SER A 583 22.19 -4.90 -7.80
CA SER A 583 21.60 -3.59 -8.10
C SER A 583 20.08 -3.65 -8.05
N LEU A 584 19.44 -2.79 -7.25
CA LEU A 584 17.99 -2.58 -7.34
C LEU A 584 17.62 -1.91 -8.67
N ASP A 585 16.78 -2.56 -9.46
CA ASP A 585 15.85 -1.87 -10.37
C ASP A 585 14.75 -1.22 -9.51
N VAL A 586 15.06 -0.02 -8.98
CA VAL A 586 14.18 0.80 -8.12
C VAL A 586 12.94 1.27 -8.86
#